data_AF-A0A523KID3-F1
#
_entry.id   AF-A0A523KID3-F1
#
_cell.length_a   1.000
_cell.length_b   1.000
_cell.length_c   1.000
_cell.angle_alpha   90.00
_cell.angle_beta   90.00
_cell.angle_gamma   90.00
#
_symmetry.space_group_name_H-M   'P 1'
#
loop_
_entity.id
_entity.type
_entity.pdbx_description
1 polymer ?
#
loop_
_entity_poly.entity_id
_entity_poly.type
_entity_poly.pdbx_seq_one_letter_code
_entity_poly.pdbx_strand_id
1 'polypeptide(L)'
;NAGFLMPLFGGSKVFLYPTPLHYRTIPELIYELEATILFGSNTFFRAYARHAHPYDFHTLRYAVAGAEKLRDETQQTWMEKFGIRIYQGYGVTETSPVICVNTPMENKPGAVGRPVSKMMYYLEPVEGIEEGGRLFVKGPNVMLGYLLADTDGEIQAPASDRGPGWYDTGDIARVDDDGYFYILGRAKRFAKIGGEMVSLIAVEELAIETWPGFNHAAVSLPDDRKGEKIILITDNKDALRKHFQVQIKKDKHSEFYLPRKVLLAEELPVLGTGKTDYLTLTQMAQKAEDEGNSWIKKLTTFVKKVGKQDKGEQEEEKALTDTDTTLLPPETLEDDDDVTIRREPGHKKSNDEQ
;
A
#
# COMPACT_ATOMS: atom_id res chain seq x y z
N ASN A 1 -7.79 21.81 18.81
CA ASN A 1 -6.66 22.31 17.98
C ASN A 1 -5.46 22.61 18.87
N ALA A 2 -4.40 21.79 18.79
CA ALA A 2 -3.23 21.90 19.66
C ALA A 2 -2.24 23.00 19.24
N GLY A 3 -2.19 23.39 17.96
CA GLY A 3 -1.24 24.39 17.45
C GLY A 3 -1.67 25.84 17.66
N PHE A 4 -2.97 26.12 17.79
CA PHE A 4 -3.50 27.47 17.94
C PHE A 4 -4.29 27.69 19.23
N LEU A 5 -5.31 26.86 19.48
CA LEU A 5 -6.21 27.08 20.61
C LEU A 5 -5.56 26.76 21.96
N MET A 6 -4.74 25.71 22.03
CA MET A 6 -4.04 25.36 23.28
C MET A 6 -3.10 26.49 23.74
N PRO A 7 -2.22 27.05 22.88
CA PRO A 7 -1.42 28.22 23.26
C PRO A 7 -2.27 29.44 23.66
N LEU A 8 -3.34 29.72 22.90
CA LEU A 8 -4.22 30.86 23.16
C LEU A 8 -4.90 30.77 24.53
N PHE A 9 -5.42 29.60 24.90
CA PHE A 9 -6.06 29.40 26.21
C PHE A 9 -5.05 29.18 27.34
N GLY A 10 -3.86 28.67 27.03
CA GLY A 10 -2.80 28.38 27.99
C GLY A 10 -1.84 29.55 28.24
N GLY A 11 -2.03 30.70 27.60
CA GLY A 11 -1.16 31.88 27.73
C GLY A 11 0.22 31.73 27.08
N SER A 12 0.40 30.77 26.18
CA SER A 12 1.66 30.57 25.44
C SER A 12 1.68 31.43 24.18
N LYS A 13 2.89 31.84 23.75
CA LYS A 13 3.06 32.53 22.46
C LYS A 13 2.79 31.55 21.31
N VAL A 14 2.11 32.04 20.28
CA VAL A 14 1.88 31.30 19.04
C VAL A 14 2.47 32.06 17.87
N PHE A 15 3.22 31.36 17.02
CA PHE A 15 3.74 31.89 15.78
C PHE A 15 3.10 31.15 14.61
N LEU A 16 2.43 31.88 13.72
CA LEU A 16 1.76 31.31 12.56
C LEU A 16 2.61 31.55 11.32
N TYR A 17 3.05 30.47 10.70
CA TYR A 17 3.84 30.51 9.48
C TYR A 17 3.01 29.94 8.32
N PRO A 18 3.01 30.58 7.13
CA PRO A 18 2.02 30.31 6.08
C PRO A 18 2.16 28.95 5.39
N THR A 19 3.34 28.32 5.45
CA THR A 19 3.56 27.05 4.77
C THR A 19 4.58 26.17 5.51
N PRO A 20 4.31 24.87 5.72
CA PRO A 20 5.28 23.95 6.32
C PRO A 20 6.40 23.54 5.35
N LEU A 21 6.31 23.91 4.07
CA LEU A 21 7.19 23.44 3.00
C LEU A 21 8.55 24.16 2.94
N HIS A 22 8.73 25.25 3.69
CA HIS A 22 10.00 25.98 3.73
C HIS A 22 11.01 25.28 4.66
N TYR A 23 11.55 24.16 4.19
CA TYR A 23 12.33 23.22 5.00
C TYR A 23 13.66 23.74 5.56
N ARG A 24 14.19 24.85 5.03
CA ARG A 24 15.40 25.52 5.56
C ARG A 24 15.06 26.64 6.52
N THR A 25 14.09 27.46 6.16
CA THR A 25 13.68 28.64 6.94
C THR A 25 12.97 28.26 8.24
N ILE A 26 12.16 27.19 8.25
CA ILE A 26 11.43 26.80 9.47
C ILE A 26 12.37 26.37 10.61
N PRO A 27 13.39 25.53 10.38
CA PRO A 27 14.42 25.27 11.39
C PRO A 27 15.08 26.54 11.94
N GLU A 28 15.53 27.44 11.07
CA GLU A 28 16.14 28.72 11.48
C GLU A 28 15.18 29.56 12.33
N LEU A 29 13.90 29.64 11.94
CA LEU A 29 12.88 30.35 12.71
C LEU A 29 12.60 29.70 14.07
N ILE A 30 12.66 28.36 14.18
CA ILE A 30 12.49 27.68 15.47
C ILE A 30 13.60 28.09 16.44
N TYR A 31 14.83 28.21 15.93
CA TYR A 31 15.96 28.73 16.69
C TYR A 31 15.75 30.20 17.09
N GLU A 32 15.49 31.09 16.13
CA GLU A 32 15.35 32.53 16.38
C GLU A 32 14.19 32.88 17.32
N LEU A 33 13.08 32.14 17.21
CA LEU A 33 11.88 32.36 18.03
C LEU A 33 11.92 31.63 19.37
N GLU A 34 12.98 30.84 19.62
CA GLU A 34 13.10 29.95 20.78
C GLU A 34 11.86 29.08 20.97
N ALA A 35 11.31 28.55 19.87
CA ALA A 35 10.09 27.77 19.93
C ALA A 35 10.31 26.51 20.78
N THR A 36 9.32 26.16 21.61
CA THR A 36 9.46 25.03 22.56
C THR A 36 8.56 23.84 22.24
N ILE A 37 7.63 24.00 21.30
CA ILE A 37 6.68 22.97 20.87
C ILE A 37 6.60 23.01 19.34
N LEU A 38 6.75 21.85 18.70
CA LEU A 38 6.59 21.68 17.27
C LEU A 38 5.59 20.55 17.01
N PHE A 39 4.55 20.86 16.24
CA PHE A 39 3.62 19.87 15.69
C PHE A 39 3.92 19.68 14.21
N GLY A 40 3.95 18.44 13.74
CA GLY A 40 4.23 18.14 12.35
C GLY A 40 3.74 16.76 11.93
N SER A 41 4.00 16.42 10.67
CA SER A 41 3.84 15.07 10.15
C SER A 41 5.22 14.43 9.96
N ASN A 42 5.28 13.10 9.83
CA ASN A 42 6.53 12.40 9.55
C ASN A 42 7.30 13.01 8.35
N THR A 43 6.59 13.34 7.29
CA THR A 43 7.10 13.97 6.07
C THR A 43 7.80 15.28 6.37
N PHE A 44 7.20 16.15 7.19
CA PHE A 44 7.82 17.41 7.59
C PHE A 44 9.01 17.21 8.52
N PHE A 45 8.89 16.35 9.54
CA PHE A 45 10.01 16.02 10.43
C PHE A 45 11.20 15.48 9.64
N ARG A 46 10.98 14.59 8.67
CA ARG A 46 12.02 14.06 7.78
C ARG A 46 12.64 15.16 6.91
N ALA A 47 11.83 16.04 6.33
CA ALA A 47 12.31 17.12 5.47
C ALA A 47 13.12 18.18 6.24
N TYR A 48 12.68 18.54 7.45
CA TYR A 48 13.40 19.42 8.35
C TYR A 48 14.72 18.81 8.80
N ALA A 49 14.73 17.52 9.18
CA ALA A 49 15.95 16.83 9.60
C ALA A 49 17.05 16.88 8.54
N ARG A 50 16.69 16.81 7.25
CA ARG A 50 17.63 16.86 6.13
C ARG A 50 18.32 18.23 6.00
N HIS A 51 17.64 19.31 6.35
CA HIS A 51 18.10 20.68 6.08
C HIS A 51 18.58 21.43 7.32
N ALA A 52 18.04 21.09 8.49
CA ALA A 52 18.34 21.75 9.75
C ALA A 52 19.78 21.49 10.22
N HIS A 53 20.39 22.50 10.83
CA HIS A 53 21.59 22.37 11.63
C HIS A 53 21.25 21.70 12.98
N PRO A 54 22.17 20.90 13.59
CA PRO A 54 21.92 20.23 14.87
C PRO A 54 21.44 21.14 16.01
N TYR A 55 21.76 22.44 15.95
CA TYR A 55 21.36 23.41 16.98
C TYR A 55 20.00 24.05 16.71
N ASP A 56 19.41 23.94 15.53
CA ASP A 56 18.18 24.68 15.17
C ASP A 56 16.99 24.35 16.09
N PHE A 57 17.01 23.17 16.70
CA PHE A 57 15.92 22.65 17.53
C PHE A 57 16.24 22.63 19.03
N HIS A 58 17.34 23.24 19.48
CA HIS A 58 17.83 23.08 20.87
C HIS A 58 16.84 23.54 21.96
N THR A 59 15.88 24.42 21.63
CA THR A 59 14.84 24.90 22.56
C THR A 59 13.59 24.02 22.58
N LEU A 60 13.44 23.09 21.62
CA LEU A 60 12.27 22.23 21.56
C LEU A 60 12.22 21.30 22.77
N ARG A 61 11.11 21.38 23.50
CA ARG A 61 10.76 20.45 24.59
C ARG A 61 9.82 19.35 24.13
N TYR A 62 9.00 19.64 23.13
CA TYR A 62 8.03 18.70 22.57
C TYR A 62 8.03 18.76 21.05
N ALA A 63 8.31 17.62 20.42
CA ALA A 63 8.05 17.38 19.01
C ALA A 63 6.95 16.31 18.93
N VAL A 64 5.81 16.66 18.31
CA VAL A 64 4.66 15.75 18.22
C VAL A 64 4.30 15.52 16.76
N ALA A 65 4.31 14.26 16.35
CA ALA A 65 3.90 13.81 15.02
C ALA A 65 2.46 13.31 15.02
N GLY A 66 1.70 13.71 14.00
CA GLY A 66 0.37 13.17 13.74
C GLY A 66 0.05 13.16 12.24
N ALA A 67 -1.21 12.88 11.92
CA ALA A 67 -1.77 12.86 10.56
C ALA A 67 -1.23 11.76 9.60
N GLU A 68 -0.12 11.11 9.93
CA GLU A 68 0.45 9.94 9.24
C GLU A 68 1.29 9.09 10.21
N LYS A 69 1.68 7.87 9.79
CA LYS A 69 2.55 7.00 10.57
C LYS A 69 3.94 7.62 10.70
N LEU A 70 4.45 7.69 11.93
CA LEU A 70 5.82 8.10 12.21
C LEU A 70 6.76 6.93 11.89
N ARG A 71 7.75 7.17 11.03
CA ARG A 71 8.73 6.15 10.61
C ARG A 71 9.88 6.08 11.62
N ASP A 72 10.38 4.86 11.86
CA ASP A 72 11.49 4.63 12.78
C ASP A 72 12.77 5.36 12.35
N GLU A 73 13.05 5.42 11.05
CA GLU A 73 14.18 6.18 10.49
C GLU A 73 14.12 7.67 10.86
N THR A 74 12.93 8.27 10.81
CA THR A 74 12.73 9.67 11.18
C THR A 74 12.92 9.87 12.68
N GLN A 75 12.42 8.96 13.51
CA GLN A 75 12.63 8.99 14.97
C GLN A 75 14.11 8.88 15.32
N GLN A 76 14.81 7.93 14.71
CA GLN A 76 16.23 7.69 14.93
C GLN A 76 17.05 8.90 14.52
N THR A 77 16.81 9.44 13.31
CA THR A 77 17.50 10.65 12.82
C THR A 77 17.31 11.82 13.78
N TRP A 78 16.09 12.05 14.28
CA TRP A 78 15.83 13.15 15.20
C TRP A 78 16.49 12.97 16.56
N MET A 79 16.49 11.75 17.07
CA MET A 79 17.16 11.41 18.32
C MET A 79 18.67 11.56 18.21
N GLU A 80 19.29 11.05 17.14
CA GLU A 80 20.74 11.07 16.95
C GLU A 80 21.27 12.46 16.59
N LYS A 81 20.57 13.20 15.71
CA LYS A 81 21.03 14.50 15.23
C LYS A 81 20.72 15.65 16.17
N PHE A 82 19.56 15.60 16.85
CA PHE A 82 19.07 16.71 17.66
C PHE A 82 18.88 16.37 19.14
N GLY A 83 18.97 15.09 19.53
CA GLY A 83 18.68 14.66 20.91
C GLY A 83 17.19 14.75 21.26
N ILE A 84 16.30 14.81 20.27
CA ILE A 84 14.87 15.08 20.47
C ILE A 84 14.05 13.84 20.12
N ARG A 85 13.18 13.45 21.06
CA ARG A 85 12.17 12.41 20.82
C ARG A 85 10.94 13.02 20.15
N ILE A 86 10.48 12.36 19.09
CA ILE A 86 9.19 12.68 18.48
C ILE A 86 8.12 11.79 19.12
N TYR A 87 7.08 12.41 19.67
CA TYR A 87 5.93 11.69 20.21
C TYR A 87 4.87 11.52 19.14
N GLN A 88 4.42 10.30 18.92
CA GLN A 88 3.33 10.03 17.98
C GLN A 88 1.97 10.24 18.65
N GLY A 89 1.05 10.87 17.92
CA GLY A 89 -0.36 10.93 18.26
C GLY A 89 -1.25 10.60 17.06
N TYR A 90 -2.48 10.23 17.37
CA TYR A 90 -3.50 9.89 16.39
C TYR A 90 -4.80 10.62 16.69
N GLY A 91 -5.45 11.00 15.61
CA GLY A 91 -6.85 11.32 15.58
C GLY A 91 -7.24 11.88 14.23
N VAL A 92 -8.50 12.27 14.13
CA VAL A 92 -9.13 12.74 12.90
C VAL A 92 -9.78 14.09 13.14
N THR A 93 -10.05 14.82 12.07
CA THR A 93 -10.64 16.17 12.14
C THR A 93 -11.90 16.20 13.00
N GLU A 94 -12.73 15.17 12.88
CA GLU A 94 -13.98 14.92 13.58
C GLU A 94 -13.80 14.69 15.08
N THR A 95 -12.56 14.64 15.57
CA THR A 95 -12.20 14.44 16.98
C THR A 95 -11.31 15.56 17.53
N SER A 96 -11.39 16.76 16.94
CA SER A 96 -10.87 18.02 17.50
C SER A 96 -9.39 18.16 17.95
N PRO A 97 -8.35 17.57 17.33
CA PRO A 97 -8.29 16.43 16.40
C PRO A 97 -7.61 15.19 17.01
N VAL A 98 -7.40 15.14 18.34
CA VAL A 98 -6.57 14.11 18.99
C VAL A 98 -7.45 13.13 19.75
N ILE A 99 -7.27 11.84 19.44
CA ILE A 99 -7.87 10.70 20.12
C ILE A 99 -6.85 10.08 21.07
N CYS A 100 -5.64 9.78 20.58
CA CYS A 100 -4.56 9.15 21.34
C CYS A 100 -3.25 9.93 21.17
N VAL A 101 -2.39 9.90 22.19
CA VAL A 101 -1.04 10.52 22.10
C VAL A 101 -0.05 9.87 23.06
N ASN A 102 1.18 9.67 22.60
CA ASN A 102 2.30 9.34 23.48
C ASN A 102 2.76 10.57 24.25
N THR A 103 3.19 10.39 25.50
CA THR A 103 3.70 11.47 26.35
C THR A 103 5.13 11.17 26.81
N PRO A 104 5.88 12.15 27.35
CA PRO A 104 7.22 11.86 27.90
C PRO A 104 7.23 10.79 29.00
N MET A 105 6.14 10.67 29.74
CA MET A 105 5.98 9.68 30.82
C MET A 105 5.43 8.34 30.32
N GLU A 106 4.61 8.37 29.27
CA GLU A 106 3.89 7.22 28.72
C GLU A 106 4.13 7.16 27.21
N ASN A 107 5.29 6.62 26.82
CA ASN A 107 5.69 6.49 25.43
C ASN A 107 5.93 5.03 25.07
N LYS A 108 5.21 4.53 24.05
CA LYS A 108 5.43 3.20 23.47
C LYS A 108 5.71 3.35 21.97
N PRO A 109 6.97 3.19 21.52
CA PRO A 109 7.31 3.28 20.10
C PRO A 109 6.44 2.36 19.24
N GLY A 110 6.02 2.85 18.07
CA GLY A 110 5.11 2.14 17.17
C GLY A 110 3.62 2.23 17.54
N ALA A 111 3.28 2.52 18.80
CA ALA A 111 1.92 2.86 19.19
C ALA A 111 1.65 4.35 18.97
N VAL A 112 0.38 4.71 18.78
CA VAL A 112 -0.08 6.11 18.70
C VAL A 112 -0.45 6.69 20.08
N GLY A 113 -0.19 5.94 21.14
CA GLY A 113 -0.44 6.31 22.53
C GLY A 113 -1.75 5.78 23.11
N ARG A 114 -2.08 6.25 24.30
CA ARG A 114 -3.35 5.95 24.99
C ARG A 114 -4.41 7.01 24.67
N PRO A 115 -5.71 6.70 24.77
CA PRO A 115 -6.77 7.67 24.59
C PRO A 115 -6.63 8.85 25.55
N VAL A 116 -6.90 10.06 25.06
CA VAL A 116 -6.96 11.25 25.92
C VAL A 116 -8.16 11.18 26.87
N SER A 117 -8.12 11.99 27.93
CA SER A 117 -9.13 11.96 29.00
C SER A 117 -10.56 12.01 28.47
N LYS A 118 -11.45 11.19 29.04
CA LYS A 118 -12.88 11.09 28.73
C LYS A 118 -13.22 10.57 27.33
N MET A 119 -12.23 10.07 26.57
CA MET A 119 -12.49 9.33 25.34
C MET A 119 -12.87 7.88 25.67
N MET A 120 -14.03 7.47 25.17
CA MET A 120 -14.48 6.09 25.11
C MET A 120 -14.26 5.55 23.71
N TYR A 121 -14.04 4.24 23.60
CA TYR A 121 -13.87 3.57 22.33
C TYR A 121 -14.51 2.19 22.34
N TYR A 122 -14.73 1.64 21.16
CA TYR A 122 -14.85 0.21 20.96
C TYR A 122 -14.26 -0.18 19.61
N LEU A 123 -13.89 -1.45 19.48
CA LEU A 123 -13.49 -2.05 18.23
C LEU A 123 -14.61 -2.95 17.74
N GLU A 124 -15.13 -2.67 16.55
CA GLU A 124 -16.06 -3.55 15.85
C GLU A 124 -15.25 -4.62 15.09
N PRO A 125 -15.51 -5.92 15.31
CA PRO A 125 -14.82 -6.98 14.58
C PRO A 125 -14.99 -6.82 13.06
N VAL A 126 -13.90 -7.05 12.32
CA VAL A 126 -13.90 -7.02 10.86
C VAL A 126 -13.48 -8.40 10.37
N GLU A 127 -14.28 -9.00 9.49
CA GLU A 127 -13.96 -10.29 8.87
C GLU A 127 -12.58 -10.23 8.17
N GLY A 128 -11.70 -11.19 8.47
CA GLY A 128 -10.34 -11.24 7.92
C GLY A 128 -9.29 -10.40 8.68
N ILE A 129 -9.64 -9.82 9.84
CA ILE A 129 -8.69 -9.12 10.73
C ILE A 129 -8.78 -9.75 12.13
N GLU A 130 -7.83 -10.62 12.48
CA GLU A 130 -7.84 -11.32 13.76
C GLU A 130 -7.43 -10.44 14.94
N GLU A 131 -6.38 -9.63 14.77
CA GLU A 131 -5.84 -8.76 15.82
C GLU A 131 -6.25 -7.30 15.62
N GLY A 132 -7.55 -7.00 15.68
CA GLY A 132 -8.03 -5.62 15.60
C GLY A 132 -9.50 -5.50 15.22
N GLY A 133 -9.93 -4.26 15.04
CA GLY A 133 -11.29 -3.96 14.58
C GLY A 133 -11.45 -2.52 14.13
N ARG A 134 -12.61 -2.22 13.54
CA ARG A 134 -12.97 -0.87 13.14
C ARG A 134 -13.17 -0.01 14.38
N LEU A 135 -12.43 1.09 14.45
CA LEU A 135 -12.38 1.93 15.64
C LEU A 135 -13.53 2.93 15.64
N PHE A 136 -14.37 2.81 16.66
CA PHE A 136 -15.40 3.78 17.00
C PHE A 136 -15.04 4.50 18.29
N VAL A 137 -15.30 5.81 18.34
CA VAL A 137 -14.96 6.65 19.48
C VAL A 137 -16.12 7.53 19.90
N LYS A 138 -16.19 7.86 21.19
CA LYS A 138 -17.16 8.78 21.78
C LYS A 138 -16.50 9.58 22.87
N GLY A 139 -16.76 10.89 22.92
CA GLY A 139 -16.17 11.74 23.95
C GLY A 139 -16.34 13.22 23.63
N PRO A 140 -15.83 14.10 24.50
CA PRO A 140 -15.97 15.55 24.35
C PRO A 140 -15.28 16.11 23.10
N ASN A 141 -14.35 15.34 22.52
CA ASN A 141 -13.62 15.76 21.34
C ASN A 141 -14.37 15.49 20.03
N VAL A 142 -15.39 14.62 20.06
CA VAL A 142 -16.18 14.26 18.87
C VAL A 142 -16.99 15.48 18.41
N MET A 143 -16.96 15.73 17.11
CA MET A 143 -17.67 16.84 16.47
C MET A 143 -19.18 16.79 16.72
N LEU A 144 -19.84 17.93 16.53
CA LEU A 144 -21.30 18.01 16.57
C LEU A 144 -21.95 17.27 15.40
N GLY A 145 -21.27 17.19 14.25
CA GLY A 145 -21.76 16.52 13.06
C GLY A 145 -21.31 17.20 11.76
N TYR A 146 -21.70 16.62 10.63
CA TYR A 146 -21.44 17.19 9.31
C TYR A 146 -22.54 18.18 8.92
N LEU A 147 -22.15 19.33 8.36
CA LEU A 147 -23.04 20.28 7.69
C LEU A 147 -22.94 20.01 6.19
N LEU A 148 -23.95 19.38 5.61
CA LEU A 148 -23.96 19.03 4.19
C LEU A 148 -24.78 20.06 3.40
N ALA A 149 -24.48 20.20 2.10
CA ALA A 149 -25.12 21.22 1.26
C ALA A 149 -26.63 20.97 1.04
N ASP A 150 -27.06 19.74 1.22
CA ASP A 150 -28.41 19.23 0.97
C ASP A 150 -29.26 19.08 2.24
N THR A 151 -28.76 19.54 3.40
CA THR A 151 -29.45 19.33 4.69
C THR A 151 -30.20 20.58 5.20
N ASP A 152 -30.42 21.61 4.37
CA ASP A 152 -31.09 22.87 4.79
C ASP A 152 -30.53 23.48 6.10
N GLY A 153 -29.24 23.25 6.37
CA GLY A 153 -28.57 23.71 7.60
C GLY A 153 -28.62 22.74 8.78
N GLU A 154 -29.26 21.58 8.65
CA GLU A 154 -29.26 20.54 9.68
C GLU A 154 -27.88 19.89 9.82
N ILE A 155 -27.45 19.72 11.07
CA ILE A 155 -26.19 19.08 11.42
C ILE A 155 -26.42 17.58 11.58
N GLN A 156 -25.74 16.77 10.77
CA GLN A 156 -25.78 15.31 10.87
C GLN A 156 -24.85 14.82 11.98
N ALA A 157 -25.42 14.68 13.18
CA ALA A 157 -24.68 14.20 14.35
C ALA A 157 -24.22 12.73 14.18
N PRO A 158 -23.03 12.37 14.69
CA PRO A 158 -22.54 11.01 14.59
C PRO A 158 -23.37 10.04 15.42
N ALA A 159 -23.68 8.89 14.83
CA ALA A 159 -24.34 7.78 15.47
C ALA A 159 -23.80 6.45 14.92
N SER A 160 -23.91 5.40 15.73
CA SER A 160 -23.63 4.02 15.34
C SER A 160 -24.73 3.12 15.88
N ASP A 161 -24.60 1.81 15.64
CA ASP A 161 -25.47 0.80 16.23
C ASP A 161 -25.43 0.78 17.78
N ARG A 162 -24.39 1.38 18.39
CA ARG A 162 -24.30 1.60 19.85
C ARG A 162 -24.96 2.90 20.32
N GLY A 163 -25.65 3.61 19.44
CA GLY A 163 -26.41 4.83 19.74
C GLY A 163 -25.69 6.13 19.37
N PRO A 164 -26.26 7.28 19.78
CA PRO A 164 -25.79 8.61 19.37
C PRO A 164 -24.46 8.99 20.03
N GLY A 165 -23.68 9.81 19.31
CA GLY A 165 -22.38 10.34 19.73
C GLY A 165 -21.20 9.40 19.51
N TRP A 166 -21.44 8.18 19.02
CA TRP A 166 -20.39 7.27 18.58
C TRP A 166 -20.01 7.60 17.14
N TYR A 167 -18.75 7.95 16.93
CA TYR A 167 -18.19 8.28 15.63
C TYR A 167 -17.32 7.14 15.12
N ASP A 168 -17.59 6.70 13.89
CA ASP A 168 -16.79 5.76 13.13
C ASP A 168 -15.58 6.49 12.51
N THR A 169 -14.37 6.14 12.96
CA THR A 169 -13.14 6.75 12.42
C THR A 169 -12.83 6.30 11.00
N GLY A 170 -13.41 5.17 10.56
CA GLY A 170 -13.05 4.49 9.32
C GLY A 170 -11.64 3.88 9.34
N ASP A 171 -10.98 3.86 10.49
CA ASP A 171 -9.66 3.25 10.71
C ASP A 171 -9.80 1.90 11.44
N ILE A 172 -8.90 0.97 11.11
CA ILE A 172 -8.72 -0.28 11.83
C ILE A 172 -7.63 -0.06 12.87
N ALA A 173 -7.94 -0.40 14.11
CA ALA A 173 -7.03 -0.30 15.22
C ALA A 173 -6.95 -1.60 16.02
N ARG A 174 -5.81 -1.78 16.68
CA ARG A 174 -5.60 -2.76 17.74
C ARG A 174 -5.27 -2.03 19.03
N VAL A 175 -5.70 -2.57 20.16
CA VAL A 175 -5.32 -2.10 21.49
C VAL A 175 -4.60 -3.24 22.19
N ASP A 176 -3.45 -2.97 22.78
CA ASP A 176 -2.73 -3.96 23.59
C ASP A 176 -3.20 -4.00 25.05
N ASP A 177 -2.68 -4.95 25.83
CA ASP A 177 -3.05 -5.14 27.23
C ASP A 177 -2.71 -3.93 28.12
N ASP A 178 -1.76 -3.09 27.69
CA ASP A 178 -1.40 -1.84 28.35
C ASP A 178 -2.31 -0.67 27.92
N GLY A 179 -3.30 -0.90 27.06
CA GLY A 179 -4.22 0.13 26.56
C GLY A 179 -3.62 1.06 25.49
N TYR A 180 -2.48 0.72 24.90
CA TYR A 180 -1.88 1.48 23.80
C TYR A 180 -2.52 1.10 22.46
N PHE A 181 -2.76 2.12 21.65
CA PHE A 181 -3.41 1.97 20.35
C PHE A 181 -2.37 1.83 19.25
N TYR A 182 -2.66 0.95 18.30
CA TYR A 182 -1.92 0.78 17.05
C TYR A 182 -2.90 0.94 15.90
N ILE A 183 -2.62 1.86 14.98
CA ILE A 183 -3.44 2.07 13.80
C ILE A 183 -2.89 1.20 12.68
N LEU A 184 -3.69 0.22 12.25
CA LEU A 184 -3.32 -0.76 11.22
C LEU A 184 -3.59 -0.24 9.80
N GLY A 185 -4.46 0.77 9.69
CA GLY A 185 -4.77 1.46 8.44
C GLY A 185 -6.21 1.92 8.35
N ARG A 186 -6.57 2.57 7.25
CA ARG A 186 -7.97 2.89 6.92
C ARG A 186 -8.68 1.63 6.47
N ALA A 187 -9.92 1.39 6.88
CA ALA A 187 -10.72 0.26 6.41
C ALA A 187 -10.82 0.21 4.87
N LYS A 188 -10.94 1.38 4.21
CA LYS A 188 -10.93 1.51 2.74
C LYS A 188 -9.57 1.25 2.08
N ARG A 189 -8.50 1.12 2.86
CA ARG A 189 -7.12 0.86 2.42
C ARG A 189 -6.71 -0.58 2.74
N PHE A 190 -7.69 -1.48 2.80
CA PHE A 190 -7.48 -2.93 2.78
C PHE A 190 -7.96 -3.46 1.44
N ALA A 191 -7.17 -4.36 0.85
CA ALA A 191 -7.57 -5.11 -0.33
C ALA A 191 -8.23 -6.42 0.11
N LYS A 192 -9.43 -6.72 -0.39
CA LYS A 192 -10.11 -8.00 -0.14
C LYS A 192 -9.66 -9.03 -1.17
N ILE A 193 -8.70 -9.87 -0.81
CA ILE A 193 -8.06 -10.82 -1.72
C ILE A 193 -8.37 -12.23 -1.27
N GLY A 194 -9.24 -12.92 -2.01
CA GLY A 194 -9.60 -14.31 -1.72
C GLY A 194 -10.28 -14.50 -0.36
N GLY A 195 -10.98 -13.48 0.14
CA GLY A 195 -11.63 -13.49 1.46
C GLY A 195 -10.81 -12.83 2.58
N GLU A 196 -9.50 -12.66 2.39
CA GLU A 196 -8.60 -12.03 3.35
C GLU A 196 -8.54 -10.51 3.18
N MET A 197 -8.43 -9.78 4.29
CA MET A 197 -8.26 -8.33 4.31
C MET A 197 -6.78 -7.97 4.41
N VAL A 198 -6.17 -7.60 3.28
CA VAL A 198 -4.74 -7.27 3.20
C VAL A 198 -4.54 -5.77 3.32
N SER A 199 -3.84 -5.31 4.37
CA SER A 199 -3.53 -3.89 4.54
C SER A 199 -2.60 -3.39 3.44
N LEU A 200 -3.04 -2.41 2.65
CA LEU A 200 -2.20 -1.74 1.64
C LEU A 200 -1.04 -0.99 2.29
N ILE A 201 -1.23 -0.49 3.52
CA ILE A 201 -0.18 0.20 4.28
C ILE A 201 0.92 -0.79 4.68
N ALA A 202 0.55 -1.99 5.11
CA ALA A 202 1.55 -3.01 5.43
C ALA A 202 2.35 -3.45 4.18
N VAL A 203 1.74 -3.46 3.00
CA VAL A 203 2.46 -3.67 1.73
C VAL A 203 3.43 -2.51 1.44
N GLU A 204 3.04 -1.27 1.72
CA GLU A 204 3.94 -0.11 1.60
C GLU A 204 5.10 -0.19 2.59
N GLU A 205 4.87 -0.65 3.82
CA GLU A 205 5.92 -0.85 4.83
C GLU A 205 6.92 -1.92 4.41
N LEU A 206 6.43 -3.07 3.93
CA LEU A 206 7.26 -4.11 3.32
C LEU A 206 8.09 -3.58 2.14
N ALA A 207 7.53 -2.66 1.34
CA ALA A 207 8.26 -2.02 0.25
C ALA A 207 9.38 -1.12 0.76
N ILE A 208 9.14 -0.36 1.84
CA ILE A 208 10.14 0.48 2.50
C ILE A 208 11.28 -0.36 3.08
N GLU A 209 10.96 -1.50 3.69
CA GLU A 209 11.96 -2.44 4.21
C GLU A 209 12.79 -3.09 3.09
N THR A 210 12.13 -3.44 1.98
CA THR A 210 12.78 -4.03 0.81
C THR A 210 13.67 -3.02 0.08
N TRP A 211 13.21 -1.77 -0.03
CA TRP A 211 13.88 -0.68 -0.74
C TRP A 211 13.88 0.61 0.09
N PRO A 212 14.79 0.70 1.08
CA PRO A 212 14.92 1.88 1.92
C PRO A 212 15.31 3.11 1.09
N GLY A 213 14.84 4.29 1.51
CA GLY A 213 15.15 5.57 0.87
C GLY A 213 14.30 5.95 -0.35
N PHE A 214 13.44 5.04 -0.82
CA PHE A 214 12.51 5.26 -1.93
C PHE A 214 11.07 5.48 -1.44
N ASN A 215 10.22 6.06 -2.29
CA ASN A 215 8.80 6.24 -2.02
C ASN A 215 8.00 5.12 -2.70
N HIS A 216 7.05 4.58 -1.95
CA HIS A 216 6.24 3.45 -2.36
C HIS A 216 4.78 3.72 -2.01
N ALA A 217 3.87 3.32 -2.90
CA ALA A 217 2.43 3.40 -2.68
C ALA A 217 1.74 2.17 -3.24
N ALA A 218 0.89 1.54 -2.44
CA ALA A 218 0.09 0.40 -2.83
C ALA A 218 -1.35 0.84 -3.09
N VAL A 219 -1.92 0.35 -4.19
CA VAL A 219 -3.34 0.53 -4.55
C VAL A 219 -3.96 -0.83 -4.83
N SER A 220 -5.26 -0.97 -4.54
CA SER A 220 -6.02 -2.15 -4.94
C SER A 220 -6.79 -1.87 -6.22
N LEU A 221 -6.86 -2.88 -7.10
CA LEU A 221 -7.70 -2.88 -8.29
C LEU A 221 -8.54 -4.17 -8.30
N PRO A 222 -9.69 -4.19 -9.00
CA PRO A 222 -10.46 -5.41 -9.18
C PRO A 222 -9.65 -6.53 -9.86
N ASP A 223 -9.87 -7.77 -9.43
CA ASP A 223 -9.29 -8.98 -10.01
C ASP A 223 -10.36 -10.07 -10.14
N ASP A 224 -10.57 -10.56 -11.36
CA ASP A 224 -11.63 -11.53 -11.67
C ASP A 224 -11.51 -12.86 -10.92
N ARG A 225 -10.32 -13.21 -10.40
CA ARG A 225 -10.06 -14.49 -9.74
C ARG A 225 -10.10 -14.38 -8.23
N LYS A 226 -9.52 -13.32 -7.67
CA LYS A 226 -9.36 -13.14 -6.22
C LYS A 226 -10.21 -12.01 -5.63
N GLY A 227 -11.07 -11.38 -6.42
CA GLY A 227 -11.85 -10.20 -6.02
C GLY A 227 -11.03 -8.93 -6.23
N GLU A 228 -9.89 -8.81 -5.55
CA GLU A 228 -8.96 -7.70 -5.71
C GLU A 228 -7.50 -8.17 -5.88
N LYS A 229 -6.68 -7.28 -6.43
CA LYS A 229 -5.23 -7.42 -6.54
C LYS A 229 -4.54 -6.14 -6.11
N ILE A 230 -3.35 -6.28 -5.55
CA ILE A 230 -2.51 -5.14 -5.16
C ILE A 230 -1.56 -4.78 -6.30
N ILE A 231 -1.48 -3.49 -6.62
CA ILE A 231 -0.45 -2.91 -7.48
C ILE A 231 0.42 -2.01 -6.60
N LEU A 232 1.73 -2.25 -6.62
CA LEU A 232 2.70 -1.39 -5.95
C LEU A 232 3.28 -0.42 -6.97
N ILE A 233 3.35 0.86 -6.62
CA ILE A 233 3.96 1.91 -7.43
C ILE A 233 5.13 2.47 -6.64
N THR A 234 6.29 2.61 -7.28
CA THR A 234 7.54 3.02 -6.64
C THR A 234 8.37 3.93 -7.53
N ASP A 235 9.17 4.80 -6.94
CA ASP A 235 10.20 5.61 -7.62
C ASP A 235 11.56 4.89 -7.75
N ASN A 236 11.66 3.65 -7.28
CA ASN A 236 12.85 2.83 -7.43
C ASN A 236 12.88 2.11 -8.79
N LYS A 237 13.81 2.51 -9.66
CA LYS A 237 14.00 1.93 -11.01
C LYS A 237 14.39 0.45 -11.00
N ASP A 238 15.03 -0.02 -9.93
CA ASP A 238 15.50 -1.41 -9.79
C ASP A 238 14.49 -2.29 -9.02
N ALA A 239 13.30 -1.76 -8.74
CA ALA A 239 12.28 -2.48 -8.00
C ALA A 239 11.66 -3.61 -8.84
N LEU A 240 12.05 -4.84 -8.51
CA LEU A 240 11.50 -6.04 -9.11
C LEU A 240 10.64 -6.79 -8.10
N ARG A 241 9.49 -7.31 -8.57
CA ARG A 241 8.57 -8.13 -7.76
C ARG A 241 9.27 -9.28 -7.02
N LYS A 242 10.34 -9.84 -7.60
CA LYS A 242 11.14 -10.92 -6.98
C LYS A 242 11.83 -10.49 -5.69
N HIS A 243 12.26 -9.23 -5.57
CA HIS A 243 12.87 -8.72 -4.32
C HIS A 243 11.83 -8.74 -3.20
N PHE A 244 10.59 -8.33 -3.53
CA PHE A 244 9.45 -8.36 -2.62
C PHE A 244 9.09 -9.79 -2.16
N GLN A 245 9.17 -10.78 -3.06
CA GLN A 245 8.96 -12.19 -2.71
C GLN A 245 9.97 -12.71 -1.69
N VAL A 246 11.24 -12.30 -1.82
CA VAL A 246 12.29 -12.68 -0.87
C VAL A 246 12.01 -12.08 0.50
N GLN A 247 11.61 -10.80 0.55
CA GLN A 247 11.29 -10.12 1.81
C GLN A 247 10.07 -10.74 2.52
N ILE A 248 8.96 -10.96 1.81
CA ILE A 248 7.76 -11.62 2.38
C ILE A 248 8.11 -12.98 3.02
N LYS A 249 8.92 -13.79 2.34
CA LYS A 249 9.35 -15.10 2.86
C LYS A 249 10.23 -14.96 4.09
N LYS A 250 11.14 -13.99 4.10
CA LYS A 250 12.04 -13.70 5.23
C LYS A 250 11.23 -13.33 6.48
N ASP A 251 10.22 -12.49 6.32
CA ASP A 251 9.41 -11.97 7.43
C ASP A 251 8.20 -12.85 7.75
N LYS A 252 8.05 -13.97 7.02
CA LYS A 252 6.96 -14.94 7.17
C LYS A 252 5.55 -14.33 7.00
N HIS A 253 5.44 -13.30 6.16
CA HIS A 253 4.14 -12.77 5.77
C HIS A 253 3.41 -13.72 4.80
N SER A 254 2.09 -13.59 4.74
CA SER A 254 1.26 -14.32 3.79
C SER A 254 1.58 -13.90 2.34
N GLU A 255 1.44 -14.84 1.38
CA GLU A 255 1.58 -14.53 -0.05
C GLU A 255 0.57 -13.50 -0.55
N PHE A 256 -0.52 -13.24 0.19
CA PHE A 256 -1.49 -12.20 -0.15
C PHE A 256 -0.92 -10.78 -0.10
N TYR A 257 0.17 -10.55 0.64
CA TYR A 257 0.88 -9.26 0.67
C TYR A 257 1.69 -8.99 -0.59
N LEU A 258 1.90 -10.00 -1.44
CA LEU A 258 2.73 -9.87 -2.64
C LEU A 258 1.98 -9.09 -3.73
N PRO A 259 2.48 -7.90 -4.15
CA PRO A 259 1.86 -7.15 -5.22
C PRO A 259 1.78 -7.98 -6.50
N ARG A 260 0.66 -7.88 -7.21
CA ARG A 260 0.48 -8.54 -8.51
C ARG A 260 1.43 -7.94 -9.55
N LYS A 261 1.64 -6.62 -9.49
CA LYS A 261 2.64 -5.88 -10.27
C LYS A 261 3.35 -4.84 -9.41
N VAL A 262 4.57 -4.51 -9.83
CA VAL A 262 5.34 -3.37 -9.35
C VAL A 262 5.50 -2.44 -10.55
N LEU A 263 5.01 -1.22 -10.44
CA LEU A 263 5.06 -0.18 -11.46
C LEU A 263 6.08 0.88 -11.05
N LEU A 264 6.85 1.35 -12.03
CA LEU A 264 7.78 2.46 -11.85
C LEU A 264 7.07 3.78 -12.15
N ALA A 265 7.21 4.75 -11.26
CA ALA A 265 6.86 6.15 -11.50
C ALA A 265 8.13 7.01 -11.32
N GLU A 266 8.32 8.06 -12.13
CA GLU A 266 9.48 8.95 -11.93
C GLU A 266 9.39 9.69 -10.58
N GLU A 267 8.18 10.07 -10.18
CA GLU A 267 7.87 10.64 -8.88
C GLU A 267 6.44 10.21 -8.48
N LEU A 268 6.22 9.96 -7.19
CA LEU A 268 4.88 9.64 -6.70
C LEU A 268 4.06 10.93 -6.55
N PRO A 269 2.87 11.03 -7.17
CA PRO A 269 2.00 12.18 -7.02
C PRO A 269 1.66 12.46 -5.55
N VAL A 270 1.75 13.72 -5.16
CA VAL A 270 1.38 14.22 -3.84
C VAL A 270 0.35 15.34 -3.94
N LEU A 271 -0.53 15.41 -2.94
CA LEU A 271 -1.46 16.52 -2.75
C LEU A 271 -0.69 17.76 -2.30
N GLY A 272 -1.31 18.95 -2.40
CA GLY A 272 -0.72 20.21 -1.91
C GLY A 272 -0.37 20.24 -0.41
N THR A 273 -0.86 19.26 0.36
CA THR A 273 -0.50 19.03 1.76
C THR A 273 0.78 18.23 1.96
N GLY A 274 1.39 17.72 0.88
CA GLY A 274 2.56 16.82 0.89
C GLY A 274 2.23 15.34 1.06
N LYS A 275 0.95 14.97 1.20
CA LYS A 275 0.50 13.57 1.32
C LYS A 275 0.39 12.89 -0.04
N THR A 276 0.59 11.58 -0.09
CA THR A 276 0.41 10.76 -1.30
C THR A 276 -0.99 10.90 -1.90
N ASP A 277 -1.06 11.15 -3.21
CA ASP A 277 -2.31 11.23 -3.97
C ASP A 277 -2.70 9.86 -4.53
N TYR A 278 -3.43 9.10 -3.71
CA TYR A 278 -3.91 7.76 -4.07
C TYR A 278 -4.93 7.75 -5.21
N LEU A 279 -5.65 8.83 -5.46
CA LEU A 279 -6.61 8.90 -6.56
C LEU A 279 -5.87 8.85 -7.90
N THR A 280 -4.89 9.74 -8.06
CA THR A 280 -4.04 9.80 -9.26
C THR A 280 -3.26 8.49 -9.43
N LEU A 281 -2.69 7.94 -8.36
CA LEU A 281 -1.99 6.65 -8.39
C LEU A 281 -2.88 5.48 -8.82
N THR A 282 -4.14 5.45 -8.36
CA THR A 282 -5.11 4.41 -8.76
C THR A 282 -5.43 4.52 -10.26
N GLN A 283 -5.59 5.74 -10.78
CA GLN A 283 -5.78 5.97 -12.22
C GLN A 283 -4.56 5.55 -13.05
N MET A 284 -3.34 5.83 -12.56
CA MET A 284 -2.10 5.38 -13.19
C MET A 284 -2.02 3.85 -13.24
N ALA A 285 -2.34 3.18 -12.14
CA ALA A 285 -2.38 1.72 -12.07
C ALA A 285 -3.43 1.13 -13.02
N GLN A 286 -4.62 1.71 -13.07
CA GLN A 286 -5.69 1.26 -13.97
C GLN A 286 -5.29 1.41 -15.43
N LYS A 287 -4.71 2.56 -15.81
CA LYS A 287 -4.22 2.80 -17.17
C LYS A 287 -3.15 1.78 -17.57
N ALA A 288 -2.20 1.49 -16.67
CA ALA A 288 -1.17 0.48 -16.92
C ALA A 288 -1.75 -0.94 -17.07
N GLU A 289 -2.81 -1.28 -16.33
CA GLU A 289 -3.55 -2.54 -16.52
C GLU A 289 -4.26 -2.60 -17.87
N ASP A 290 -4.93 -1.53 -18.26
CA ASP A 290 -5.69 -1.45 -19.51
C ASP A 290 -4.77 -1.53 -20.74
N GLU A 291 -3.62 -0.85 -20.69
CA GLU A 291 -2.58 -0.90 -21.73
C GLU A 291 -1.96 -2.30 -21.85
N GLY A 292 -1.64 -2.94 -20.73
CA GLY A 292 -1.13 -4.31 -20.70
C GLY A 292 -2.13 -5.32 -21.27
N ASN A 293 -3.40 -5.20 -20.91
CA ASN A 293 -4.48 -6.04 -21.43
C ASN A 293 -4.76 -5.79 -22.92
N SER A 294 -4.62 -4.55 -23.38
CA SER A 294 -4.74 -4.19 -24.80
C SER A 294 -3.66 -4.86 -25.65
N TRP A 295 -2.41 -4.88 -25.18
CA TRP A 295 -1.32 -5.60 -25.85
C TRP A 295 -1.57 -7.12 -25.89
N ILE A 296 -2.00 -7.73 -24.79
CA ILE A 296 -2.35 -9.17 -24.75
C ILE A 296 -3.50 -9.49 -25.72
N LYS A 297 -4.52 -8.62 -25.79
CA LYS A 297 -5.66 -8.79 -26.70
C LYS A 297 -5.22 -8.67 -28.16
N LYS A 298 -4.32 -7.72 -28.47
CA LYS A 298 -3.71 -7.59 -29.81
C LYS A 298 -2.88 -8.82 -30.17
N LEU A 299 -2.06 -9.34 -29.26
CA LEU A 299 -1.27 -10.55 -29.48
C LEU A 299 -2.16 -11.79 -29.68
N THR A 300 -3.20 -11.94 -28.86
CA THR A 300 -4.15 -13.06 -28.96
C THR A 300 -4.95 -12.99 -30.27
N THR A 301 -5.31 -11.79 -30.72
CA THR A 301 -5.96 -11.57 -32.02
C THR A 301 -5.00 -11.89 -33.16
N PHE A 302 -3.73 -11.47 -33.05
CA PHE A 302 -2.68 -11.76 -34.02
C PHE A 302 -2.42 -13.26 -34.13
N VAL A 303 -2.21 -13.97 -33.00
CA VAL A 303 -2.02 -15.43 -32.97
C VAL A 303 -3.23 -16.17 -33.54
N LYS A 304 -4.47 -15.74 -33.24
CA LYS A 304 -5.68 -16.32 -33.87
C LYS A 304 -5.77 -16.06 -35.38
N LYS A 305 -5.23 -14.94 -35.87
CA LYS A 305 -5.20 -14.60 -37.29
C LYS A 305 -4.16 -15.44 -38.03
N VAL A 306 -2.96 -15.59 -37.47
CA VAL A 306 -1.89 -16.44 -38.01
C VAL A 306 -2.32 -17.91 -38.02
N GLY A 307 -2.89 -18.43 -36.91
CA GLY A 307 -3.40 -19.80 -36.86
C GLY A 307 -4.64 -20.07 -37.75
N LYS A 308 -5.28 -19.03 -38.29
CA LYS A 308 -6.32 -19.15 -39.33
C LYS A 308 -5.73 -19.17 -40.75
N GLN A 309 -4.60 -18.51 -40.98
CA GLN A 309 -3.88 -18.57 -42.26
C GLN A 309 -3.24 -19.95 -42.46
N ASP A 310 -2.59 -20.51 -41.45
CA ASP A 310 -2.00 -21.86 -41.53
C ASP A 310 -3.06 -22.97 -41.80
N LYS A 311 -4.29 -22.79 -41.29
CA LYS A 311 -5.40 -23.71 -41.59
C LYS A 311 -5.97 -23.54 -42.98
N GLY A 312 -5.96 -22.32 -43.52
CA GLY A 312 -6.38 -22.05 -44.90
C GLY A 312 -5.39 -22.61 -45.92
N GLU A 313 -4.09 -22.49 -45.64
CA GLU A 313 -3.04 -23.04 -46.51
C GLU A 313 -3.02 -24.58 -46.48
N GLN A 314 -3.27 -25.22 -45.33
CA GLN A 314 -3.40 -26.70 -45.25
C GLN A 314 -4.68 -27.25 -45.91
N GLU A 315 -5.76 -26.46 -46.01
CA GLU A 315 -6.98 -26.84 -46.73
C GLU A 315 -6.85 -26.62 -48.25
N GLU A 316 -6.15 -25.56 -48.70
CA GLU A 316 -5.82 -25.35 -50.11
C GLU A 316 -4.81 -26.38 -50.65
N GLU A 317 -3.80 -26.76 -49.87
CA GLU A 317 -2.80 -27.77 -50.28
C GLU A 317 -3.41 -29.18 -50.38
N LYS A 318 -4.45 -29.50 -49.58
CA LYS A 318 -5.24 -30.73 -49.71
C LYS A 318 -6.20 -30.72 -50.90
N ALA A 319 -6.73 -29.56 -51.30
CA ALA A 319 -7.64 -29.45 -52.43
C ALA A 319 -6.93 -29.54 -53.79
N LEU A 320 -5.62 -29.21 -53.84
CA LEU A 320 -4.81 -29.28 -55.05
C LEU A 320 -4.26 -30.68 -55.38
N THR A 321 -4.31 -31.64 -54.44
CA THR A 321 -3.85 -33.02 -54.66
C THR A 321 -4.93 -34.01 -55.14
N ASP A 322 -6.20 -33.60 -55.23
CA ASP A 322 -7.34 -34.50 -55.51
C ASP A 322 -7.85 -34.45 -56.97
N THR A 323 -7.14 -33.79 -57.88
CA THR A 323 -7.49 -33.76 -59.31
C THR A 323 -6.31 -34.05 -60.22
N ASP A 324 -5.73 -35.25 -60.13
CA ASP A 324 -5.17 -35.91 -61.31
C ASP A 324 -4.90 -37.40 -61.05
N THR A 325 -5.75 -38.29 -61.59
CA THR A 325 -5.38 -39.64 -62.08
C THR A 325 -6.63 -40.41 -62.53
N THR A 326 -6.92 -40.36 -63.83
CA THR A 326 -7.69 -41.42 -64.52
C THR A 326 -6.73 -42.49 -64.98
N LEU A 327 -6.77 -43.70 -64.40
CA LEU A 327 -6.19 -44.91 -64.97
C LEU A 327 -7.08 -46.14 -64.74
N LEU A 328 -7.08 -47.00 -65.77
CA LEU A 328 -7.92 -48.18 -66.07
C LEU A 328 -7.79 -49.37 -65.08
N PRO A 329 -8.71 -50.35 -65.09
CA PRO A 329 -8.77 -51.44 -64.10
C PRO A 329 -7.83 -52.63 -64.42
N PRO A 330 -7.64 -53.58 -63.46
CA PRO A 330 -6.43 -54.41 -63.38
C PRO A 330 -6.60 -55.83 -63.95
N GLU A 331 -5.49 -56.40 -64.43
CA GLU A 331 -5.31 -57.84 -64.61
C GLU A 331 -4.52 -58.43 -63.43
N THR A 332 -5.01 -59.57 -62.96
CA THR A 332 -4.48 -60.45 -61.91
C THR A 332 -3.20 -61.15 -62.33
N LEU A 333 -2.31 -61.49 -61.38
CA LEU A 333 -1.56 -62.74 -61.33
C LEU A 333 -0.91 -62.96 -59.94
N GLU A 334 -0.91 -64.22 -59.52
CA GLU A 334 -0.53 -64.79 -58.23
C GLU A 334 0.98 -65.10 -58.11
N ASP A 335 1.33 -65.46 -56.87
CA ASP A 335 2.34 -66.44 -56.43
C ASP A 335 3.80 -66.06 -56.07
N ASP A 336 4.09 -66.40 -54.81
CA ASP A 336 5.19 -67.23 -54.30
C ASP A 336 6.48 -66.66 -53.68
N ASP A 337 6.75 -67.29 -52.52
CA ASP A 337 8.01 -67.71 -51.91
C ASP A 337 8.90 -66.76 -51.07
N ASP A 338 8.75 -66.99 -49.75
CA ASP A 338 9.72 -67.64 -48.85
C ASP A 338 11.01 -66.91 -48.37
N VAL A 339 11.46 -67.40 -47.21
CA VAL A 339 12.79 -67.33 -46.58
C VAL A 339 12.94 -66.42 -45.34
N THR A 340 12.65 -67.07 -44.21
CA THR A 340 13.28 -67.00 -42.87
C THR A 340 14.78 -66.58 -42.83
N ILE A 341 15.33 -65.95 -41.77
CA ILE A 341 16.03 -66.63 -40.65
C ILE A 341 16.76 -65.61 -39.71
N ARG A 342 16.59 -65.80 -38.38
CA ARG A 342 17.48 -65.61 -37.18
C ARG A 342 18.03 -64.22 -36.75
N ARG A 343 17.76 -63.79 -35.49
CA ARG A 343 18.51 -64.00 -34.20
C ARG A 343 19.91 -63.36 -34.16
N GLU A 344 20.43 -62.69 -33.14
CA GLU A 344 20.01 -62.14 -31.82
C GLU A 344 21.26 -61.35 -31.28
N PRO A 345 21.54 -61.06 -29.98
CA PRO A 345 21.67 -59.70 -29.43
C PRO A 345 23.05 -59.32 -28.82
N GLY A 346 23.18 -58.08 -28.32
CA GLY A 346 24.25 -57.59 -27.43
C GLY A 346 24.47 -56.08 -27.63
N HIS A 347 24.80 -55.21 -26.67
CA HIS A 347 25.39 -55.39 -25.34
C HIS A 347 25.22 -54.07 -24.53
N LYS A 348 25.37 -54.17 -23.20
CA LYS A 348 25.33 -53.11 -22.17
C LYS A 348 26.54 -52.16 -22.20
N LYS A 349 26.38 -50.93 -21.67
CA LYS A 349 27.18 -50.21 -20.61
C LYS A 349 26.96 -48.69 -20.74
N SER A 350 26.42 -47.98 -19.75
CA SER A 350 27.01 -47.43 -18.49
C SER A 350 28.01 -46.28 -18.68
N ASN A 351 27.67 -45.11 -18.15
CA ASN A 351 28.47 -44.12 -17.38
C ASN A 351 27.68 -42.79 -17.38
N ASP A 352 27.21 -42.26 -16.25
CA ASP A 352 27.90 -41.56 -15.15
C ASP A 352 28.46 -40.17 -15.48
N GLU A 353 28.07 -39.23 -14.61
CA GLU A 353 28.67 -37.95 -14.20
C GLU A 353 28.72 -36.75 -15.18
N GLN A 354 27.93 -35.70 -14.88
CA GLN A 354 28.34 -34.58 -14.01
C GLN A 354 27.13 -33.72 -13.59
#